data_AF-A0A9N9I4I2-F1
#
_entry.id   AF-A0A9N9I4I2-F1
#
_cell.length_a   1.000
_cell.length_b   1.000
_cell.length_c   1.000
_cell.angle_alpha   90.00
_cell.angle_beta   90.00
_cell.angle_gamma   90.00
#
_symmetry.space_group_name_H-M   'P 1'
#
loop_
_entity.id
_entity.type
_entity.pdbx_description
1 polymer ?
#
loop_
_entity_poly.entity_id
_entity_poly.type
_entity_poly.pdbx_seq_one_letter_code
_entity_poly.pdbx_strand_id
1 'polypeptide(L)'
;MPRRLITPQSPFCSCTKHIIDTMRENGLTPTLTELNQAIKIEAKYNGDWLAATTLFLDFDKLVWDRLSRLVRSGEVDQDEGSKQSLKELWDQTPSALRPMSKTEIGYIRQVYQIMVRYSPTLNDANKYYLHLLRNHLDTPIYDDECINHCLNSLIYLISMSEDVDFLEKGTELVQIALDRGLGINKPGQVLRSVSKQILSFNGLEISKDGHLLEKENLIIQGGKQNT
;
A
#
# COMPACT_ATOMS: atom_id res chain seq x y z
N MET A 1 25.37 31.75 21.40
CA MET A 1 24.14 31.56 20.59
C MET A 1 24.50 30.77 19.35
N PRO A 2 23.99 29.54 19.15
CA PRO A 2 24.31 28.78 17.95
C PRO A 2 23.44 29.29 16.78
N ARG A 3 24.12 29.70 15.70
CA ARG A 3 23.49 30.02 14.41
C ARG A 3 22.82 28.76 13.87
N ARG A 4 21.49 28.79 13.74
CA ARG A 4 20.75 27.80 12.96
C ARG A 4 21.15 27.98 11.49
N LEU A 5 21.78 26.96 10.92
CA LEU A 5 21.93 26.82 9.48
C LEU A 5 20.53 26.54 8.92
N ILE A 6 19.98 27.53 8.23
CA ILE A 6 18.79 27.35 7.40
C ILE A 6 19.25 26.55 6.18
N THR A 7 18.93 25.25 6.15
CA THR A 7 19.05 24.47 4.93
C THR A 7 18.06 25.01 3.90
N PRO A 8 18.46 25.17 2.62
CA PRO A 8 17.56 25.64 1.59
C PRO A 8 16.47 24.60 1.37
N GLN A 9 15.21 25.01 1.53
CA GLN A 9 14.06 24.23 1.13
C GLN A 9 14.19 23.95 -0.37
N SER A 10 14.26 22.67 -0.73
CA SER A 10 14.11 22.19 -2.11
C SER A 10 12.84 22.79 -2.72
N PRO A 11 12.82 23.16 -4.02
CA PRO A 11 11.63 23.65 -4.70
C PRO A 11 10.70 22.46 -4.94
N PHE A 12 10.04 22.00 -3.88
CA PHE A 12 8.91 21.10 -4.03
C PHE A 12 7.78 21.94 -4.61
N CYS A 13 7.47 21.71 -5.89
CA CYS A 13 6.17 22.05 -6.43
C CYS A 13 5.15 21.22 -5.64
N SER A 14 4.62 21.78 -4.56
CA SER A 14 3.70 21.09 -3.68
C SER A 14 2.32 21.18 -4.32
N CYS A 15 2.00 20.24 -5.21
CA CYS A 15 0.62 20.11 -5.68
C CYS A 15 -0.25 19.71 -4.48
N THR A 16 -1.20 20.54 -4.07
CA THR A 16 -2.14 20.31 -2.96
C THR A 16 -3.56 20.16 -3.50
N LYS A 17 -4.52 19.76 -2.67
CA LYS A 17 -5.93 19.73 -3.07
C LYS A 17 -6.40 21.07 -3.64
N HIS A 18 -6.02 22.17 -3.01
CA HIS A 18 -6.39 23.52 -3.46
C HIS A 18 -5.89 23.83 -4.88
N ILE A 19 -4.69 23.37 -5.23
CA ILE A 19 -4.14 23.54 -6.58
C ILE A 19 -4.94 22.70 -7.59
N ILE A 20 -5.28 21.45 -7.24
CA ILE A 20 -6.12 20.59 -8.08
C ILE A 20 -7.51 21.20 -8.32
N ASP A 21 -8.12 21.79 -7.29
CA ASP A 21 -9.41 22.45 -7.40
C ASP A 21 -9.32 23.68 -8.32
N THR A 22 -8.30 24.52 -8.12
CA THR A 22 -8.02 25.68 -8.99
C THR A 22 -7.81 25.25 -10.45
N MET A 23 -7.12 24.14 -10.71
CA MET A 23 -6.96 23.61 -12.08
C MET A 23 -8.32 23.30 -12.71
N ARG A 24 -9.20 22.63 -11.96
CA ARG A 24 -10.55 22.25 -12.44
C ARG A 24 -11.42 23.47 -12.71
N GLU A 25 -11.39 24.47 -11.84
CA GLU A 25 -12.11 25.73 -12.01
C GLU A 25 -11.69 26.45 -13.30
N ASN A 26 -10.43 26.28 -13.70
CA ASN A 26 -9.89 26.81 -14.96
C ASN A 26 -10.05 25.85 -16.16
N GLY A 27 -10.83 24.77 -16.02
CA GLY A 27 -11.09 23.79 -17.09
C GLY A 27 -9.92 22.85 -17.40
N LEU A 28 -8.89 22.80 -16.54
CA LEU A 28 -7.75 21.89 -16.68
C LEU A 28 -8.05 20.55 -16.00
N THR A 29 -7.68 19.46 -16.66
CA THR A 29 -7.77 18.10 -16.09
C THR A 29 -6.46 17.74 -15.40
N PRO A 30 -6.46 17.43 -14.10
CA PRO A 30 -5.24 17.06 -13.40
C PRO A 30 -4.71 15.70 -13.88
N THR A 31 -3.39 15.59 -13.93
CA THR A 31 -2.66 14.39 -14.31
C THR A 31 -2.52 13.41 -13.13
N LEU A 32 -2.18 12.15 -13.42
CA LEU A 32 -1.86 11.16 -12.37
C LEU A 32 -0.69 11.63 -11.48
N THR A 33 0.29 12.35 -12.05
CA THR A 33 1.42 12.89 -11.30
C THR A 33 0.97 13.94 -10.28
N GLU A 34 0.14 14.88 -10.70
CA GLU A 34 -0.37 15.96 -9.84
C GLU A 34 -1.27 15.41 -8.74
N LEU A 35 -2.16 14.48 -9.09
CA LEU A 35 -3.02 13.81 -8.12
C LEU A 35 -2.22 12.95 -7.12
N ASN A 36 -1.21 12.19 -7.57
CA ASN A 36 -0.31 11.45 -6.67
C ASN A 36 0.41 12.39 -5.68
N GLN A 37 0.93 13.52 -6.17
CA GLN A 37 1.57 14.51 -5.31
C GLN A 37 0.59 15.11 -4.30
N ALA A 38 -0.61 15.48 -4.74
CA ALA A 38 -1.64 16.03 -3.85
C ALA A 38 -2.08 15.01 -2.79
N ILE A 39 -2.39 13.76 -3.17
CA ILE A 39 -2.74 12.71 -2.21
C ILE A 39 -1.63 12.51 -1.18
N LYS A 40 -0.37 12.46 -1.63
CA LYS A 40 0.79 12.36 -0.74
C LYS A 40 0.84 13.52 0.24
N ILE A 41 0.61 14.74 -0.22
CA ILE A 41 0.65 15.93 0.64
C ILE A 41 -0.46 15.91 1.67
N GLU A 42 -1.70 15.70 1.23
CA GLU A 42 -2.85 15.74 2.11
C GLU A 42 -2.82 14.60 3.13
N ALA A 43 -2.56 13.35 2.70
CA ALA A 43 -2.58 12.20 3.59
C ALA A 43 -1.38 12.18 4.57
N LYS A 44 -0.15 12.39 4.05
CA LYS A 44 1.07 12.17 4.85
C LYS A 44 1.51 13.41 5.63
N TYR A 45 1.38 14.60 5.04
CA TYR A 45 2.00 15.80 5.60
C TYR A 45 0.98 16.72 6.27
N ASN A 46 -0.22 16.87 5.70
CA ASN A 46 -1.27 17.71 6.28
C ASN A 46 -2.18 16.94 7.24
N GLY A 47 -2.29 15.62 7.08
CA GLY A 47 -3.27 14.80 7.81
C GLY A 47 -4.72 15.08 7.39
N ASP A 48 -4.93 15.76 6.27
CA ASP A 48 -6.26 16.04 5.71
C ASP A 48 -6.76 14.82 4.94
N TRP A 49 -7.33 13.87 5.69
CA TRP A 49 -7.83 12.64 5.12
C TRP A 49 -9.04 12.84 4.21
N LEU A 50 -9.89 13.83 4.50
CA LEU A 50 -11.05 14.12 3.66
C LEU A 50 -10.59 14.60 2.27
N ALA A 51 -9.58 15.47 2.23
CA ALA A 51 -8.96 15.89 0.99
C ALA A 51 -8.30 14.71 0.25
N ALA A 52 -7.49 13.91 0.96
CA ALA A 52 -6.80 12.76 0.36
C ALA A 52 -7.75 11.72 -0.25
N THR A 53 -8.84 11.40 0.45
CA THR A 53 -9.85 10.44 -0.03
C THR A 53 -10.60 10.96 -1.26
N THR A 54 -10.94 12.26 -1.29
CA THR A 54 -11.55 12.89 -2.47
C THR A 54 -10.61 12.83 -3.67
N LEU A 55 -9.34 13.21 -3.48
CA LEU A 55 -8.32 13.14 -4.52
C LEU A 55 -8.07 11.70 -4.99
N PHE A 56 -8.14 10.72 -4.10
CA PHE A 56 -8.02 9.31 -4.45
C PHE A 56 -9.14 8.85 -5.38
N LEU A 57 -10.39 9.27 -5.15
CA LEU A 57 -11.51 8.89 -6.02
C LEU A 57 -11.31 9.43 -7.45
N ASP A 58 -10.83 10.66 -7.56
CA ASP A 58 -10.51 11.27 -8.85
C ASP A 58 -9.33 10.56 -9.53
N PHE A 59 -8.32 10.17 -8.74
CA PHE A 59 -7.17 9.41 -9.21
C PHE A 59 -7.58 8.03 -9.73
N ASP A 60 -8.36 7.28 -8.95
CA ASP A 60 -8.81 5.94 -9.30
C ASP A 60 -9.70 5.95 -10.56
N LYS A 61 -10.60 6.93 -10.65
CA LYS A 61 -11.40 7.15 -11.86
C LYS A 61 -10.52 7.35 -13.10
N LEU A 62 -9.49 8.20 -13.01
CA LEU A 62 -8.57 8.44 -14.12
C LEU A 62 -7.77 7.18 -14.50
N VAL A 63 -7.39 6.35 -13.52
CA VAL A 63 -6.74 5.06 -13.76
C VAL A 63 -7.66 4.13 -14.55
N TRP A 64 -8.91 3.98 -14.14
CA TRP A 64 -9.88 3.12 -14.83
C TRP A 64 -10.26 3.63 -16.22
N ASP A 65 -10.39 4.94 -16.39
CA ASP A 65 -10.61 5.56 -17.71
C ASP A 65 -9.47 5.27 -18.69
N ARG A 66 -8.24 5.09 -18.18
CA ARG A 66 -7.08 4.71 -19.01
C ARG A 66 -7.00 3.21 -19.25
N LEU A 67 -7.22 2.39 -18.22
CA LEU A 67 -7.22 0.93 -18.36
C LEU A 67 -8.32 0.45 -19.30
N SER A 68 -9.50 1.07 -19.29
CA SER A 68 -10.59 0.71 -20.21
C SER A 68 -10.25 0.93 -21.68
N ARG A 69 -9.30 1.82 -22.01
CA ARG A 69 -8.82 2.00 -23.39
C ARG A 69 -8.07 0.77 -23.89
N LEU A 70 -7.40 0.05 -22.99
CA LEU A 70 -6.69 -1.19 -23.31
C LEU A 70 -7.66 -2.30 -23.71
N VAL A 71 -8.81 -2.39 -23.02
CA VAL A 71 -9.89 -3.33 -23.35
C VAL A 71 -10.41 -3.06 -24.76
N ARG A 72 -10.77 -1.80 -25.04
CA ARG A 72 -11.32 -1.39 -26.34
C ARG A 72 -10.36 -1.60 -27.50
N SER A 73 -9.04 -1.51 -27.26
CA SER A 73 -8.05 -1.80 -28.29
C SER A 73 -7.85 -3.30 -28.56
N GLY A 74 -8.18 -4.17 -27.60
CA GLY A 74 -8.07 -5.63 -27.72
C GLY A 74 -9.29 -6.31 -28.35
N GLU A 75 -10.44 -5.63 -28.39
CA GLU A 75 -11.72 -6.17 -28.89
C GLU A 75 -11.86 -6.18 -30.43
N VAL A 76 -10.86 -5.70 -31.19
CA VAL A 76 -11.02 -5.51 -32.65
C VAL A 76 -11.04 -6.82 -33.44
N ASP A 77 -10.56 -7.96 -32.91
CA ASP A 77 -10.46 -9.22 -33.68
C ASP A 77 -10.59 -10.53 -32.85
N GLN A 78 -11.21 -10.54 -31.67
CA GLN A 78 -11.27 -11.76 -30.84
C GLN A 78 -12.58 -12.56 -31.00
N ASP A 79 -12.40 -13.78 -31.56
CA ASP A 79 -13.37 -14.87 -31.62
C ASP A 79 -13.82 -15.32 -30.21
N GLU A 80 -15.09 -15.67 -30.07
CA GLU A 80 -15.77 -15.93 -28.80
C GLU A 80 -15.16 -17.15 -28.05
N GLY A 81 -14.21 -16.92 -27.13
CA GLY A 81 -13.76 -18.02 -26.26
C GLY A 81 -12.74 -17.70 -25.18
N SER A 82 -11.87 -16.70 -25.35
CA SER A 82 -10.75 -16.47 -24.43
C SER A 82 -10.71 -15.03 -23.92
N LYS A 83 -11.37 -14.74 -22.78
CA LYS A 83 -11.21 -13.43 -22.12
C LYS A 83 -9.78 -13.30 -21.56
N GLN A 84 -8.91 -12.63 -22.29
CA GLN A 84 -7.57 -12.28 -21.80
C GLN A 84 -7.67 -11.31 -20.61
N SER A 85 -6.77 -11.47 -19.65
CA SER A 85 -6.62 -10.52 -18.53
C SER A 85 -6.05 -9.18 -19.00
N LEU A 86 -6.33 -8.10 -18.27
CA LEU A 86 -5.76 -6.77 -18.56
C LEU A 86 -4.24 -6.76 -18.49
N LYS A 87 -3.65 -7.61 -17.65
CA LYS A 87 -2.21 -7.80 -17.52
C LYS A 87 -1.62 -8.44 -18.78
N GLU A 88 -2.24 -9.48 -19.33
CA GLU A 88 -1.80 -10.11 -20.58
C GLU A 88 -1.90 -9.14 -21.76
N LEU A 89 -3.03 -8.43 -21.86
CA LEU A 89 -3.22 -7.38 -22.88
C LEU A 89 -2.12 -6.31 -22.79
N TRP A 90 -1.80 -5.90 -21.56
CA TRP A 90 -0.74 -4.92 -21.31
C TRP A 90 0.63 -5.42 -21.77
N ASP A 91 0.98 -6.66 -21.44
CA ASP A 91 2.26 -7.26 -21.78
C ASP A 91 2.43 -7.44 -23.30
N GLN A 92 1.34 -7.74 -24.00
CA GLN A 92 1.29 -7.83 -25.47
C GLN A 92 1.29 -6.46 -26.16
N THR A 93 0.83 -5.41 -25.48
CA THR A 93 0.74 -4.06 -26.06
C THR A 93 2.14 -3.43 -26.16
N PRO A 94 2.56 -2.97 -27.36
CA PRO A 94 3.81 -2.24 -27.52
C PRO A 94 3.88 -1.02 -26.60
N SER A 95 5.03 -0.77 -25.98
CA SER A 95 5.19 0.29 -24.97
C SER A 95 4.70 1.68 -25.42
N ALA A 96 4.84 2.00 -26.71
CA ALA A 96 4.38 3.28 -27.28
C ALA A 96 2.85 3.43 -27.36
N LEU A 97 2.11 2.31 -27.31
CA LEU A 97 0.66 2.27 -27.40
C LEU A 97 -0.02 2.05 -26.04
N ARG A 98 0.76 1.86 -24.97
CA ARG A 98 0.21 1.63 -23.64
C ARG A 98 -0.47 2.91 -23.14
N PRO A 99 -1.66 2.81 -22.51
CA PRO A 99 -2.41 3.98 -22.05
C PRO A 99 -1.76 4.68 -20.85
N MET A 100 -0.74 4.07 -20.26
CA MET A 100 0.03 4.59 -19.14
C MET A 100 1.50 4.20 -19.29
N SER A 101 2.38 5.00 -18.69
CA SER A 101 3.80 4.68 -18.56
C SER A 101 4.07 3.80 -17.33
N LYS A 102 5.25 3.15 -17.30
CA LYS A 102 5.71 2.44 -16.09
C LYS A 102 5.82 3.37 -14.88
N THR A 103 6.21 4.62 -15.11
CA THR A 103 6.29 5.65 -14.06
C THR A 103 4.92 5.92 -13.44
N GLU A 104 3.88 6.05 -14.26
CA GLU A 104 2.51 6.26 -13.79
C GLU A 104 1.98 5.05 -13.02
N ILE A 105 2.29 3.82 -13.46
CA ILE A 105 2.00 2.62 -12.66
C ILE A 105 2.67 2.69 -11.28
N GLY A 106 3.92 3.15 -11.23
CA GLY A 106 4.62 3.40 -9.97
C GLY A 106 3.90 4.41 -9.07
N TYR A 107 3.34 5.47 -9.64
CA TYR A 107 2.51 6.44 -8.89
C TYR A 107 1.25 5.80 -8.33
N ILE A 108 0.56 4.96 -9.10
CA ILE A 108 -0.65 4.25 -8.63
C ILE A 108 -0.33 3.38 -7.42
N ARG A 109 0.74 2.57 -7.51
CA ARG A 109 1.22 1.72 -6.41
C ARG A 109 1.57 2.55 -5.18
N GLN A 110 2.27 3.67 -5.37
CA GLN A 110 2.62 4.59 -4.29
C GLN A 110 1.38 5.20 -3.61
N VAL A 111 0.35 5.58 -4.38
CA VAL A 111 -0.91 6.09 -3.83
C VAL A 111 -1.55 5.05 -2.91
N TYR A 112 -1.66 3.79 -3.32
CA TYR A 112 -2.18 2.73 -2.45
C TYR A 112 -1.38 2.56 -1.16
N GLN A 113 -0.04 2.54 -1.25
CA GLN A 113 0.81 2.45 -0.06
C GLN A 113 0.60 3.63 0.88
N ILE A 114 0.44 4.85 0.35
CA ILE A 114 0.15 6.05 1.14
C ILE A 114 -1.21 5.94 1.82
N MET A 115 -2.25 5.59 1.07
CA MET A 115 -3.61 5.49 1.60
C MET A 115 -3.68 4.43 2.71
N VAL A 116 -3.07 3.26 2.52
CA VAL A 116 -3.04 2.22 3.58
C VAL A 116 -2.21 2.68 4.78
N ARG A 117 -1.02 3.26 4.58
CA ARG A 117 -0.10 3.59 5.66
C ARG A 117 -0.58 4.73 6.56
N TYR A 118 -1.22 5.74 5.98
CA TYR A 118 -1.60 6.98 6.66
C TYR A 118 -3.10 7.10 6.92
N SER A 119 -3.86 6.03 6.68
CA SER A 119 -5.27 5.97 7.05
C SER A 119 -5.46 6.28 8.54
N PRO A 120 -6.46 7.09 8.92
CA PRO A 120 -6.72 7.44 10.32
C PRO A 120 -7.35 6.29 11.11
N THR A 121 -7.97 5.34 10.42
CA THR A 121 -8.60 4.17 11.03
C THR A 121 -8.14 2.89 10.34
N LEU A 122 -8.17 1.78 11.08
CA LEU A 122 -7.88 0.46 10.52
C LEU A 122 -8.88 0.07 9.42
N ASN A 123 -10.15 0.45 9.59
CA ASN A 123 -11.19 0.18 8.59
C ASN A 123 -10.89 0.87 7.26
N ASP A 124 -10.42 2.12 7.31
CA ASP A 124 -9.99 2.84 6.10
C ASP A 124 -8.76 2.16 5.47
N ALA A 125 -7.75 1.82 6.27
CA ALA A 125 -6.56 1.14 5.76
C ALA A 125 -6.91 -0.17 5.06
N ASN A 126 -7.76 -0.98 5.69
CA ASN A 126 -8.23 -2.25 5.14
C ASN A 126 -9.07 -2.05 3.87
N LYS A 127 -9.91 -1.00 3.82
CA LYS A 127 -10.68 -0.65 2.62
C LYS A 127 -9.77 -0.44 1.41
N TYR A 128 -8.70 0.34 1.53
CA TYR A 128 -7.77 0.59 0.42
C TYR A 128 -6.92 -0.63 0.06
N TYR A 129 -6.55 -1.45 1.04
CA TYR A 129 -5.85 -2.70 0.79
C TYR A 129 -6.72 -3.70 0.01
N LEU A 130 -7.98 -3.89 0.45
CA LEU A 130 -8.94 -4.75 -0.25
C LEU A 130 -9.31 -4.20 -1.63
N HIS A 131 -9.37 -2.87 -1.79
CA HIS A 131 -9.56 -2.25 -3.10
C HIS A 131 -8.43 -2.61 -4.06
N LEU A 132 -7.17 -2.51 -3.62
CA LEU A 132 -6.01 -2.94 -4.41
C LEU A 132 -6.11 -4.41 -4.81
N LEU A 133 -6.40 -5.30 -3.85
CA LEU A 133 -6.50 -6.73 -4.13
C LEU A 133 -7.66 -7.04 -5.08
N ARG A 134 -8.86 -6.56 -4.81
CA ARG A 134 -10.04 -6.96 -5.59
C ARG A 134 -10.04 -6.39 -7.00
N ASN A 135 -9.57 -5.16 -7.17
CA ASN A 135 -9.75 -4.43 -8.42
C ASN A 135 -8.52 -4.47 -9.32
N HIS A 136 -7.34 -4.81 -8.79
CA HIS A 136 -6.10 -4.75 -9.56
C HIS A 136 -5.35 -6.06 -9.74
N LEU A 137 -5.84 -7.21 -9.23
CA LEU A 137 -5.21 -8.53 -9.40
C LEU A 137 -4.82 -8.84 -10.85
N ASP A 138 -5.73 -8.59 -11.78
CA ASP A 138 -5.56 -8.92 -13.19
C ASP A 138 -5.06 -7.75 -14.04
N THR A 139 -4.56 -6.69 -13.40
CA THR A 139 -4.12 -5.45 -14.06
C THR A 139 -2.60 -5.29 -13.99
N PRO A 140 -1.97 -4.46 -14.85
CA PRO A 140 -0.53 -4.16 -14.74
C PRO A 140 -0.14 -3.41 -13.45
N ILE A 141 -1.12 -2.98 -12.66
CA ILE A 141 -0.88 -2.34 -11.35
C ILE A 141 -0.48 -3.39 -10.31
N TYR A 142 -0.94 -4.65 -10.44
CA TYR A 142 -0.58 -5.74 -9.53
C TYR A 142 0.94 -5.90 -9.42
N ASP A 143 1.40 -5.95 -8.18
CA ASP A 143 2.81 -6.01 -7.84
C ASP A 143 2.98 -6.54 -6.42
N ASP A 144 3.70 -7.65 -6.28
CA ASP A 144 3.86 -8.31 -4.99
C ASP A 144 4.56 -7.42 -3.98
N GLU A 145 5.55 -6.64 -4.40
CA GLU A 145 6.25 -5.68 -3.53
C GLU A 145 5.28 -4.62 -3.00
N CYS A 146 4.44 -4.04 -3.86
CA CYS A 146 3.41 -3.10 -3.43
C CYS A 146 2.41 -3.72 -2.43
N ILE A 147 1.92 -4.93 -2.71
CA ILE A 147 0.99 -5.64 -1.82
C ILE A 147 1.64 -5.91 -0.47
N ASN A 148 2.90 -6.33 -0.48
CA ASN A 148 3.67 -6.61 0.73
C ASN A 148 3.90 -5.35 1.57
N HIS A 149 4.13 -4.19 0.95
CA HIS A 149 4.22 -2.91 1.65
C HIS A 149 2.90 -2.50 2.29
N CYS A 150 1.77 -2.67 1.59
CA CYS A 150 0.45 -2.40 2.14
C CYS A 150 0.13 -3.35 3.30
N LEU A 151 0.42 -4.66 3.15
CA LEU A 151 0.20 -5.66 4.19
C LEU A 151 1.03 -5.35 5.46
N ASN A 152 2.32 -5.06 5.32
CA ASN A 152 3.16 -4.65 6.46
C ASN A 152 2.64 -3.37 7.13
N SER A 153 2.10 -2.42 6.35
CA SER A 153 1.51 -1.20 6.91
C SER A 153 0.22 -1.50 7.68
N LEU A 154 -0.60 -2.42 7.19
CA LEU A 154 -1.83 -2.86 7.87
C LEU A 154 -1.51 -3.60 9.18
N ILE A 155 -0.54 -4.53 9.15
CA ILE A 155 -0.06 -5.24 10.34
C ILE A 155 0.47 -4.26 11.38
N TYR A 156 1.25 -3.26 10.94
CA TYR A 156 1.72 -2.20 11.83
C TYR A 156 0.56 -1.45 12.50
N LEU A 157 -0.47 -1.05 11.74
CA LEU A 157 -1.62 -0.33 12.29
C LEU A 157 -2.40 -1.18 13.32
N ILE A 158 -2.58 -2.47 13.04
CA ILE A 158 -3.17 -3.42 14.00
C ILE A 158 -2.31 -3.54 15.25
N SER A 159 -1.01 -3.70 15.08
CA SER A 159 -0.07 -3.80 16.19
C SER A 159 0.01 -2.53 17.03
N MET A 160 -0.51 -1.38 16.59
CA MET A 160 -0.59 -0.16 17.38
C MET A 160 -2.00 0.08 17.95
N SER A 161 -2.96 -0.82 17.67
CA SER A 161 -4.32 -0.71 18.17
C SER A 161 -4.42 -1.19 19.62
N GLU A 162 -5.28 -0.52 20.39
CA GLU A 162 -5.66 -0.96 21.74
C GLU A 162 -6.85 -1.94 21.72
N ASP A 163 -7.44 -2.18 20.54
CA ASP A 163 -8.58 -3.08 20.37
C ASP A 163 -8.11 -4.54 20.32
N VAL A 164 -8.55 -5.31 21.32
CA VAL A 164 -8.23 -6.73 21.49
C VAL A 164 -8.69 -7.54 20.27
N ASP A 165 -9.85 -7.24 19.70
CA ASP A 165 -10.39 -7.97 18.55
C ASP A 165 -9.46 -7.83 17.33
N PHE A 166 -8.81 -6.68 17.18
CA PHE A 166 -7.83 -6.48 16.13
C PHE A 166 -6.52 -7.20 16.42
N LEU A 167 -6.04 -7.21 17.67
CA LEU A 167 -4.82 -7.94 18.02
C LEU A 167 -4.95 -9.45 17.83
N GLU A 168 -6.12 -10.04 18.12
CA GLU A 168 -6.40 -11.45 17.85
C GLU A 168 -6.39 -11.75 16.35
N LYS A 169 -7.16 -10.98 15.56
CA LYS A 169 -7.21 -11.11 14.09
C LYS A 169 -5.89 -10.78 13.40
N GLY A 170 -5.04 -9.98 14.04
CA GLY A 170 -3.73 -9.61 13.54
C GLY A 170 -2.83 -10.80 13.27
N THR A 171 -3.01 -11.91 13.99
CA THR A 171 -2.23 -13.14 13.78
C THR A 171 -2.45 -13.75 12.40
N GLU A 172 -3.67 -13.70 11.86
CA GLU A 172 -3.98 -14.18 10.52
C GLU A 172 -3.24 -13.38 9.44
N LEU A 173 -3.17 -12.05 9.61
CA LEU A 173 -2.43 -11.19 8.68
C LEU A 173 -0.92 -11.42 8.75
N VAL A 174 -0.39 -11.70 9.94
CA VAL A 174 1.02 -12.11 10.08
C VAL A 174 1.24 -13.44 9.38
N GLN A 175 0.35 -14.43 9.53
CA GLN A 175 0.48 -15.71 8.82
C GLN A 175 0.45 -15.51 7.30
N ILE A 176 -0.47 -14.69 6.78
CA ILE A 176 -0.51 -14.32 5.36
C ILE A 176 0.82 -13.68 4.93
N ALA A 177 1.43 -12.84 5.76
CA ALA A 177 2.74 -12.25 5.46
C ALA A 177 3.84 -13.32 5.39
N LEU A 178 3.84 -14.30 6.30
CA LEU A 178 4.79 -15.43 6.28
C LEU A 178 4.60 -16.30 5.04
N ASP A 179 3.36 -16.62 4.68
CA ASP A 179 3.03 -17.41 3.48
C ASP A 179 3.50 -16.72 2.20
N ARG A 180 3.56 -15.37 2.21
CA ARG A 180 4.12 -14.53 1.14
C ARG A 180 5.65 -14.39 1.21
N GLY A 181 6.32 -15.11 2.11
CA GLY A 181 7.77 -15.10 2.28
C GLY A 181 8.32 -13.87 3.02
N LEU A 182 7.46 -13.05 3.66
CA LEU A 182 7.90 -11.85 4.37
C LEU A 182 8.57 -12.13 5.71
N GLY A 183 8.59 -13.36 6.19
CA GLY A 183 9.32 -13.74 7.41
C GLY A 183 10.82 -13.99 7.21
N ILE A 184 11.31 -13.99 5.97
CA ILE A 184 12.67 -14.38 5.61
C ILE A 184 13.56 -13.14 5.39
N ASN A 185 14.85 -13.22 5.71
CA ASN A 185 15.87 -12.19 5.43
C ASN A 185 15.49 -10.80 5.98
N LYS A 186 15.78 -9.73 5.20
CA LYS A 186 15.47 -8.34 5.57
C LYS A 186 13.95 -8.09 5.75
N PRO A 187 13.05 -8.57 4.86
CA PRO A 187 11.62 -8.50 5.11
C PRO A 187 11.22 -9.08 6.46
N GLY A 188 11.82 -10.21 6.87
CA GLY A 188 11.57 -10.85 8.16
C GLY A 188 11.85 -9.95 9.36
N GLN A 189 12.89 -9.13 9.30
CA GLN A 189 13.19 -8.16 10.36
C GLN A 189 12.11 -7.08 10.47
N VAL A 190 11.63 -6.59 9.32
CA VAL A 190 10.54 -5.62 9.28
C VAL A 190 9.27 -6.24 9.84
N LEU A 191 8.89 -7.43 9.37
CA LEU A 191 7.68 -8.13 9.81
C LEU A 191 7.69 -8.33 11.33
N ARG A 192 8.76 -8.91 11.89
CA ARG A 192 8.95 -9.06 13.35
C ARG A 192 8.81 -7.75 14.11
N SER A 193 9.34 -6.66 13.55
CA SER A 193 9.26 -5.34 14.18
C SER A 193 7.83 -4.79 14.16
N VAL A 194 7.12 -4.93 13.03
CA VAL A 194 5.78 -4.35 12.89
C VAL A 194 4.68 -5.20 13.53
N SER A 195 4.91 -6.50 13.74
CA SER A 195 3.95 -7.42 14.36
C SER A 195 4.17 -7.65 15.86
N LYS A 196 5.12 -6.94 16.47
CA LYS A 196 5.60 -7.25 17.84
C LYS A 196 4.47 -7.32 18.86
N GLN A 197 3.55 -6.34 18.90
CA GLN A 197 2.50 -6.34 19.92
C GLN A 197 1.46 -7.43 19.68
N ILE A 198 1.12 -7.70 18.41
CA ILE A 198 0.23 -8.82 18.03
C ILE A 198 0.81 -10.14 18.56
N LEU A 199 2.08 -10.39 18.28
CA LEU A 199 2.75 -11.63 18.66
C LEU A 199 2.86 -11.78 20.18
N SER A 200 3.33 -10.75 20.88
CA SER A 200 3.43 -10.76 22.34
C SER A 200 2.08 -10.92 23.03
N PHE A 201 1.02 -10.27 22.52
CA PHE A 201 -0.33 -10.42 23.06
C PHE A 201 -0.84 -11.85 22.99
N ASN A 202 -0.53 -12.55 21.89
CA ASN A 202 -0.98 -13.92 21.65
C ASN A 202 0.00 -15.00 22.18
N GLY A 203 1.12 -14.60 22.82
CA GLY A 203 2.16 -15.53 23.27
C GLY A 203 2.82 -16.30 22.12
N LEU A 204 2.99 -15.64 20.98
CA LEU A 204 3.56 -16.20 19.75
C LEU A 204 4.88 -15.53 19.39
N GLU A 205 5.67 -16.22 18.58
CA GLU A 205 6.83 -15.67 17.88
C GLU A 205 6.88 -16.18 16.44
N ILE A 206 7.56 -15.45 15.55
CA ILE A 206 7.84 -15.96 14.20
C ILE A 206 9.01 -16.95 14.30
N SER A 207 8.84 -18.15 13.75
CA SER A 207 9.86 -19.20 13.69
C SER A 207 11.20 -18.70 13.15
N LYS A 208 12.31 -19.33 13.52
CA LYS A 208 13.65 -18.85 13.10
C LYS A 208 13.85 -18.87 11.58
N ASP A 209 13.22 -19.82 10.89
CA ASP A 209 13.24 -19.93 9.43
C ASP A 209 12.29 -18.92 8.74
N GLY A 210 11.40 -18.28 9.49
CA GLY A 210 10.53 -17.22 8.99
C GLY A 210 9.29 -17.72 8.24
N HIS A 211 8.89 -18.98 8.44
CA HIS A 211 7.78 -19.58 7.72
C HIS A 211 6.51 -19.77 8.56
N LEU A 212 6.62 -19.82 9.90
CA LEU A 212 5.54 -20.23 10.78
C LEU A 212 5.43 -19.29 11.99
N LEU A 213 4.27 -19.32 12.64
CA LEU A 213 4.11 -18.84 14.00
C LEU A 213 4.29 -20.00 15.00
N GLU A 214 5.08 -19.77 16.03
CA GLU A 214 5.36 -20.72 17.10
C GLU A 214 4.95 -20.12 18.45
N LYS A 215 4.64 -20.97 19.43
CA LYS A 215 4.44 -20.47 20.81
C LYS A 215 5.76 -19.98 21.36
N GLU A 216 5.75 -18.85 22.04
CA GLU A 216 6.93 -18.32 22.71
C GLU A 216 7.42 -19.35 23.73
N ASN A 217 8.61 -19.91 23.50
CA ASN A 217 9.23 -20.81 24.45
C ASN A 217 9.73 -19.99 25.65
N LEU A 218 8.84 -19.79 26.63
CA LEU A 218 9.23 -19.30 27.94
C LEU A 218 10.16 -20.34 28.57
N ILE A 219 11.46 -20.21 28.34
CA ILE A 219 12.49 -20.90 29.12
C ILE A 219 12.33 -20.32 30.54
N ILE A 220 11.56 -21.03 31.37
CA ILE A 220 11.55 -20.80 32.82
C ILE A 220 12.99 -21.01 33.26
N GLN A 221 13.74 -19.92 33.46
CA GLN A 221 15.02 -19.96 34.12
C GLN A 221 14.77 -20.44 35.55
N GLY A 222 14.86 -21.76 35.74
CA GLY A 222 14.90 -22.38 37.05
C GLY A 222 16.04 -21.76 37.82
N GLY A 223 15.69 -20.96 38.83
CA GLY A 223 16.64 -20.33 39.72
C GLY A 223 17.56 -21.38 40.31
N LYS A 224 18.87 -21.22 40.10
CA LYS A 224 19.86 -21.82 40.99
C LYS A 224 19.70 -21.17 42.36
N GLN A 225 18.88 -21.76 43.21
CA GLN A 225 19.07 -21.63 44.65
C GLN A 225 20.38 -22.34 44.99
N ASN A 226 21.46 -21.57 45.09
CA ASN A 226 22.67 -22.05 45.75
C ASN A 226 22.35 -22.07 47.25
N THR A 227 22.22 -23.28 47.78
CA THR A 227 22.40 -23.60 49.21
C THR A 227 23.81 -23.29 49.67
#